data_AF-A0A838YYV7-F1
#
_entry.id   AF-A0A838YYV7-F1
#
_cell.length_a   1.000
_cell.length_b   1.000
_cell.length_c   1.000
_cell.angle_alpha   90.00
_cell.angle_beta   90.00
_cell.angle_gamma   90.00
#
_symmetry.space_group_name_H-M   'P 1'
#
loop_
_entity.id
_entity.type
_entity.pdbx_description
1 polymer ?
#
loop_
_entity_poly.entity_id
_entity_poly.type
_entity_poly.pdbx_seq_one_letter_code
_entity_poly.pdbx_strand_id
1 'polypeptide(L)'
;MESFYNYPIVEGVGIGGIKIGEKMDASNEIFPFLKKVHKESDKISLIYTYNDIITIYCKKDTKLIYKINVQKGYLGKFKNLIGIGDIFYDLISLKTELLFDDFDYVFYLENYRGICFESNSIDVSSIDLKILKIDFITVYDRTLDTDESIDNLVTVSTSNLFN
;
A
#
# COMPACT_ATOMS: atom_id res chain seq x y z
N MET A 1 -6.52 25.54 -1.36
CA MET A 1 -7.02 24.17 -1.04
C MET A 1 -5.81 23.27 -1.20
N GLU A 2 -5.22 22.81 -0.10
CA GLU A 2 -4.08 21.88 -0.20
C GLU A 2 -4.55 20.59 -0.88
N SER A 3 -3.76 20.13 -1.84
CA SER A 3 -4.06 18.92 -2.58
C SER A 3 -3.93 17.72 -1.65
N PHE A 4 -5.04 17.00 -1.43
CA PHE A 4 -5.07 15.77 -0.62
C PHE A 4 -4.06 14.71 -1.06
N TYR A 5 -3.60 14.80 -2.30
CA TYR A 5 -2.63 13.88 -2.84
C TYR A 5 -1.24 14.04 -2.24
N ASN A 6 -0.95 15.07 -1.44
CA ASN A 6 0.38 15.34 -0.89
C ASN A 6 0.55 15.00 0.60
N TYR A 7 -0.42 14.33 1.23
CA TYR A 7 -0.28 13.95 2.63
C TYR A 7 0.74 12.81 2.83
N PRO A 8 1.42 12.75 3.98
CA PRO A 8 2.39 11.68 4.22
C PRO A 8 1.71 10.31 4.31
N ILE A 9 2.45 9.29 3.87
CA ILE A 9 2.10 7.88 4.03
C ILE A 9 2.74 7.40 5.32
N VAL A 10 1.94 6.91 6.27
CA VAL A 10 2.42 6.45 7.58
C VAL A 10 2.13 4.96 7.74
N GLU A 11 3.18 4.16 7.88
CA GLU A 11 3.11 2.71 7.94
C GLU A 11 2.21 2.21 9.07
N GLY A 12 1.32 1.26 8.77
CA GLY A 12 0.34 0.71 9.73
C GLY A 12 -0.69 1.71 10.27
N VAL A 13 -0.61 3.00 9.93
CA VAL A 13 -1.49 4.04 10.47
C VAL A 13 -2.46 4.54 9.42
N GLY A 14 -1.99 4.97 8.25
CA GLY A 14 -2.85 5.43 7.16
C GLY A 14 -2.29 6.60 6.37
N ILE A 15 -3.19 7.35 5.73
CA ILE A 15 -2.88 8.34 4.70
C ILE A 15 -3.82 9.54 4.81
N GLY A 16 -3.27 10.75 4.94
CA GLY A 16 -4.06 12.00 4.88
C GLY A 16 -5.23 12.10 5.87
N GLY A 17 -5.09 11.52 7.06
CA GLY A 17 -6.17 11.52 8.05
C GLY A 17 -7.21 10.41 7.87
N ILE A 18 -7.09 9.57 6.85
CA ILE A 18 -7.75 8.26 6.78
C ILE A 18 -6.87 7.29 7.55
N LYS A 19 -7.39 6.66 8.61
CA LYS A 19 -6.62 5.73 9.43
C LYS A 19 -7.13 4.30 9.35
N ILE A 20 -6.18 3.38 9.39
CA ILE A 20 -6.46 1.96 9.61
C ILE A 20 -7.14 1.79 10.98
N GLY A 21 -8.14 0.92 11.04
CA GLY A 21 -8.95 0.66 12.23
C GLY A 21 -10.03 1.71 12.53
N GLU A 22 -10.09 2.82 11.78
CA GLU A 22 -11.23 3.74 11.87
C GLU A 22 -12.41 3.24 11.03
N LYS A 23 -13.62 3.64 11.42
CA LYS A 23 -14.83 3.36 10.63
C LYS A 23 -14.91 4.32 9.46
N MET A 24 -15.17 3.78 8.27
CA MET A 24 -15.28 4.57 7.05
C MET A 24 -16.33 5.70 7.14
N ASP A 25 -17.42 5.50 7.88
CA ASP A 25 -18.45 6.53 8.03
C ASP A 25 -17.95 7.78 8.77
N ALA A 26 -17.00 7.62 9.71
CA ALA A 26 -16.33 8.75 10.36
C ALA A 26 -15.34 9.44 9.40
N SER A 27 -14.68 8.66 8.54
CA SER A 27 -13.80 9.20 7.51
C SER A 27 -14.55 9.88 6.35
N ASN A 28 -15.80 9.49 6.07
CA ASN A 28 -16.63 10.09 5.00
C ASN A 28 -16.93 11.58 5.22
N GLU A 29 -16.97 12.05 6.46
CA GLU A 29 -17.11 13.49 6.75
C GLU A 29 -15.91 14.31 6.24
N ILE A 30 -14.74 13.68 6.12
CA ILE A 30 -13.51 14.30 5.59
C ILE A 30 -13.52 14.28 4.05
N PHE A 31 -14.30 13.39 3.42
CA PHE A 31 -14.30 13.19 1.97
C PHE A 31 -15.72 13.13 1.35
N PRO A 32 -16.41 14.27 1.21
CA PRO A 32 -17.71 14.32 0.53
C PRO A 32 -17.65 13.95 -0.96
N PHE A 33 -16.45 13.74 -1.52
CA PHE A 33 -16.20 13.50 -2.95
C PHE A 33 -15.77 12.07 -3.27
N LEU A 34 -15.78 11.13 -2.32
CA LEU A 34 -15.49 9.73 -2.62
C LEU A 34 -16.57 9.20 -3.56
N LYS A 35 -16.17 8.89 -4.79
CA LYS A 35 -17.02 8.13 -5.70
C LYS A 35 -17.12 6.73 -5.11
N LYS A 36 -18.25 6.46 -4.47
CA LYS A 36 -18.55 5.12 -3.95
C LYS A 36 -18.74 4.17 -5.12
N VAL A 37 -17.64 3.59 -5.58
CA VAL A 37 -17.69 2.44 -6.47
C VAL A 37 -17.81 1.23 -5.56
N HIS A 38 -19.05 0.83 -5.26
CA HIS A 38 -19.27 -0.50 -4.69
C HIS A 38 -18.83 -1.53 -5.71
N LYS A 39 -17.57 -1.94 -5.60
CA LYS A 39 -17.12 -3.20 -6.14
C LYS A 39 -17.03 -4.13 -4.95
N GLU A 40 -17.96 -5.07 -4.85
CA GLU A 40 -17.71 -6.26 -4.05
C GLU A 40 -16.55 -6.97 -4.77
N SER A 41 -15.31 -6.80 -4.31
CA SER A 41 -14.24 -7.67 -4.81
C SER A 41 -14.46 -9.08 -4.25
N ASP A 42 -14.88 -9.16 -2.98
CA ASP A 42 -15.05 -10.42 -2.23
C ASP A 42 -16.24 -10.33 -1.23
N LYS A 43 -16.63 -11.46 -0.64
CA LYS A 43 -17.77 -11.54 0.30
C LYS A 43 -17.65 -10.60 1.50
N ILE A 44 -16.44 -10.15 1.86
CA ILE A 44 -16.14 -9.51 3.14
C ILE A 44 -15.84 -7.99 3.07
N SER A 45 -15.64 -7.43 1.88
CA SER A 45 -15.05 -6.08 1.72
C SER A 45 -15.94 -5.08 0.98
N LEU A 46 -15.91 -3.83 1.43
CA LEU A 46 -16.39 -2.64 0.72
C LEU A 46 -15.19 -1.84 0.25
N ILE A 47 -15.22 -1.45 -1.02
CA ILE A 47 -14.15 -0.69 -1.65
C ILE A 47 -14.65 0.72 -1.94
N TYR A 48 -13.83 1.72 -1.66
CA TYR A 48 -14.05 3.12 -1.98
C TYR A 48 -12.86 3.63 -2.77
N THR A 49 -13.10 4.33 -3.86
CA THR A 49 -12.03 4.87 -4.71
C THR A 49 -12.17 6.38 -4.86
N TYR A 50 -11.04 7.09 -4.81
CA TYR A 50 -10.96 8.52 -5.04
C TYR A 50 -10.10 8.84 -6.26
N ASN A 51 -10.74 9.33 -7.33
CA ASN A 51 -10.10 9.69 -8.60
C ASN A 51 -9.17 8.60 -9.17
N ASP A 52 -9.43 7.34 -8.85
CA ASP A 52 -8.55 6.21 -9.18
C ASP A 52 -7.10 6.43 -8.70
N ILE A 53 -6.88 7.23 -7.66
CA ILE A 53 -5.57 7.48 -7.05
C ILE A 53 -5.48 6.78 -5.70
N ILE A 54 -6.59 6.67 -4.99
CA ILE A 54 -6.64 6.13 -3.62
C ILE A 54 -7.78 5.12 -3.57
N THR A 55 -7.48 3.92 -3.09
CA THR A 55 -8.45 2.84 -2.87
C THR A 55 -8.46 2.45 -1.41
N ILE A 56 -9.63 2.48 -0.79
CA ILE A 56 -9.83 2.17 0.63
C ILE A 56 -10.68 0.92 0.74
N TYR A 57 -10.19 -0.05 1.51
CA TYR A 57 -10.85 -1.31 1.76
C TYR A 57 -11.36 -1.34 3.20
N CYS A 58 -12.65 -1.64 3.36
CA CYS A 58 -13.32 -1.68 4.64
C CYS A 58 -14.04 -3.02 4.81
N LYS A 59 -14.11 -3.57 6.02
CA LYS A 59 -14.96 -4.74 6.28
C LYS A 59 -16.43 -4.39 6.11
N LYS A 60 -17.22 -5.26 5.45
CA LYS A 60 -18.65 -5.02 5.20
C LYS A 60 -19.45 -4.82 6.48
N ASP A 61 -19.18 -5.63 7.50
CA ASP A 61 -20.00 -5.68 8.72
C ASP A 61 -19.64 -4.56 9.69
N THR A 62 -18.36 -4.31 9.91
CA THR A 62 -17.88 -3.36 10.92
C THR A 62 -17.58 -1.97 10.35
N LYS A 63 -17.45 -1.87 9.01
CA LYS A 63 -16.94 -0.69 8.28
C LYS A 63 -15.53 -0.26 8.67
N LEU A 64 -14.78 -1.11 9.37
CA LEU A 64 -13.40 -0.80 9.75
C LEU A 64 -12.52 -0.83 8.50
N ILE A 65 -11.75 0.24 8.32
CA ILE A 65 -10.72 0.35 7.28
C ILE A 65 -9.57 -0.58 7.68
N TYR A 66 -9.18 -1.48 6.79
CA TYR A 66 -8.07 -2.42 7.05
C TYR A 66 -6.94 -2.30 6.03
N LYS A 67 -7.21 -1.69 4.86
CA LYS A 67 -6.22 -1.50 3.79
C LYS A 67 -6.52 -0.22 3.02
N ILE A 68 -5.46 0.52 2.69
CA ILE A 68 -5.50 1.74 1.87
C ILE A 68 -4.37 1.61 0.85
N ASN A 69 -4.71 1.68 -0.44
CA ASN A 69 -3.74 1.66 -1.53
C ASN A 69 -3.71 3.05 -2.18
N VAL A 70 -2.52 3.57 -2.47
CA VAL A 70 -2.32 4.73 -3.32
C VAL A 70 -1.52 4.39 -4.56
N GLN A 71 -1.86 5.03 -5.67
CA GLN A 71 -1.27 4.79 -6.99
C GLN A 71 -0.98 6.10 -7.74
N LYS A 72 -0.64 5.98 -9.03
CA LYS A 72 -0.28 7.10 -9.91
C LYS A 72 -1.20 8.31 -9.73
N GLY A 73 -0.60 9.44 -9.35
CA GLY A 73 -1.29 10.70 -9.04
C GLY A 73 -1.22 11.09 -7.57
N TYR A 74 -0.87 10.14 -6.69
CA TYR A 74 -0.52 10.44 -5.31
C TYR A 74 0.89 11.04 -5.22
N LEU A 75 1.02 12.19 -4.57
CA LEU A 75 2.26 12.97 -4.42
C LEU A 75 2.91 12.80 -3.04
N GLY A 76 2.14 12.32 -2.07
CA GLY A 76 2.59 12.06 -0.71
C GLY A 76 3.62 10.96 -0.66
N LYS A 77 4.51 11.05 0.32
CA LYS A 77 5.67 10.16 0.45
C LYS A 77 5.69 9.43 1.78
N PHE A 78 6.14 8.18 1.73
CA PHE A 78 6.56 7.42 2.90
C PHE A 78 7.91 7.94 3.40
N LYS A 79 7.99 8.24 4.71
CA LYS A 79 9.15 8.86 5.37
C LYS A 79 9.67 10.13 4.69
N ASN A 80 8.82 10.85 3.95
CA ASN A 80 9.18 12.00 3.10
C ASN A 80 10.22 11.68 2.00
N LEU A 81 10.48 10.40 1.71
CA LEU A 81 11.53 9.97 0.78
C LEU A 81 10.93 9.24 -0.43
N ILE A 82 10.07 8.25 -0.16
CA ILE A 82 9.62 7.29 -1.16
C ILE A 82 8.17 7.58 -1.56
N GLY A 83 7.90 7.73 -2.85
CA GLY A 83 6.58 7.95 -3.41
C GLY A 83 6.31 7.11 -4.65
N ILE A 84 5.15 7.33 -5.24
CA ILE A 84 4.76 6.65 -6.49
C ILE A 84 5.64 7.12 -7.64
N GLY A 85 6.15 6.16 -8.42
CA GLY A 85 7.04 6.37 -9.55
C GLY A 85 8.54 6.40 -9.21
N ASP A 86 8.89 6.43 -7.92
CA ASP A 86 10.27 6.19 -7.45
C ASP A 86 10.65 4.72 -7.76
N ILE A 87 11.96 4.43 -7.84
CA ILE A 87 12.43 3.08 -8.14
C ILE A 87 12.56 2.24 -6.87
N PHE A 88 12.38 0.93 -6.96
CA PHE A 88 12.52 0.04 -5.80
C PHE A 88 13.90 0.14 -5.15
N TYR A 89 14.95 0.42 -5.92
CA TYR A 89 16.28 0.66 -5.38
C TYR A 89 16.35 1.82 -4.38
N ASP A 90 15.48 2.83 -4.49
CA ASP A 90 15.45 3.96 -3.56
C ASP A 90 15.04 3.52 -2.14
N LEU A 91 14.31 2.40 -1.99
CA LEU A 91 13.95 1.84 -0.69
C LEU A 91 15.17 1.43 0.14
N ILE A 92 16.30 1.13 -0.50
CA ILE A 92 17.56 0.79 0.18
C ILE A 92 18.08 1.98 1.00
N SER A 93 17.72 3.22 0.62
CA SER A 93 18.08 4.42 1.40
C SER A 93 17.53 4.40 2.83
N LEU A 94 16.49 3.60 3.09
CA LEU A 94 15.90 3.42 4.42
C LEU A 94 16.72 2.49 5.32
N LYS A 95 17.85 1.95 4.84
CA LYS A 95 18.76 1.08 5.61
C LYS A 95 18.06 -0.11 6.26
N THR A 96 17.17 -0.74 5.50
CA THR A 96 16.39 -1.92 5.90
C THR A 96 16.43 -2.94 4.77
N GLU A 97 16.27 -4.21 5.11
CA GLU A 97 16.14 -5.26 4.10
C GLU A 97 14.81 -5.15 3.37
N LEU A 98 14.86 -5.37 2.05
CA LEU A 98 13.71 -5.47 1.16
C LEU A 98 13.40 -6.95 0.96
N LEU A 99 12.20 -7.37 1.35
CA LEU A 99 11.69 -8.73 1.21
C LEU A 99 10.67 -8.76 0.08
N PHE A 100 10.62 -9.84 -0.69
CA PHE A 100 9.63 -10.02 -1.76
C PHE A 100 8.75 -11.22 -1.43
N ASP A 101 7.45 -11.04 -1.61
CA ASP A 101 6.45 -12.08 -1.49
C ASP A 101 5.98 -12.45 -2.90
N ASP A 102 6.32 -13.67 -3.32
CA ASP A 102 6.04 -14.17 -4.66
C ASP A 102 4.61 -14.66 -4.85
N PHE A 103 3.85 -14.82 -3.75
CA PHE A 103 2.44 -15.14 -3.79
C PHE A 103 1.62 -13.89 -4.11
N ASP A 104 1.85 -12.82 -3.35
CA ASP A 104 1.14 -11.55 -3.50
C ASP A 104 1.80 -10.61 -4.53
N TYR A 105 3.02 -10.93 -4.99
CA TYR A 105 3.85 -10.09 -5.86
C TYR A 105 4.12 -8.68 -5.27
N VAL A 106 4.33 -8.62 -3.96
CA VAL A 106 4.56 -7.36 -3.24
C VAL A 106 5.90 -7.36 -2.52
N PHE A 107 6.45 -6.17 -2.30
CA PHE A 107 7.66 -5.99 -1.51
C PHE A 107 7.36 -5.40 -0.14
N TYR A 108 8.05 -5.92 0.86
CA TYR A 108 8.01 -5.47 2.24
C TYR A 108 9.37 -4.95 2.68
N LEU A 109 9.37 -4.08 3.69
CA LEU A 109 10.59 -3.70 4.38
C LEU A 109 10.59 -4.37 5.76
N GLU A 110 11.64 -5.10 6.09
CA GLU A 110 11.71 -5.91 7.31
C GLU A 110 11.34 -5.12 8.58
N ASN A 111 11.82 -3.88 8.69
CA ASN A 111 11.61 -3.03 9.87
C ASN A 111 10.33 -2.18 9.83
N TYR A 112 9.55 -2.22 8.75
CA TYR A 112 8.35 -1.40 8.59
C TYR A 112 7.12 -2.26 8.36
N ARG A 113 6.35 -2.48 9.44
CA ARG A 113 5.11 -3.27 9.40
C ARG A 113 3.93 -2.41 8.93
N GLY A 114 2.97 -3.05 8.26
CA GLY A 114 1.74 -2.40 7.80
C GLY A 114 1.94 -1.46 6.61
N ILE A 115 3.01 -1.68 5.83
CA ILE A 115 3.23 -1.04 4.53
C ILE A 115 3.84 -2.04 3.55
N CYS A 116 3.42 -1.97 2.28
CA CYS A 116 4.06 -2.70 1.18
C CYS A 116 4.04 -1.90 -0.12
N PHE A 117 4.84 -2.35 -1.08
CA PHE A 117 5.13 -1.68 -2.33
C PHE A 117 4.96 -2.65 -3.49
N GLU A 118 4.31 -2.21 -4.56
CA GLU A 118 3.95 -3.09 -5.69
C GLU A 118 4.31 -2.41 -7.01
N SER A 119 4.63 -3.21 -8.03
CA SER A 119 4.80 -2.77 -9.41
C SER A 119 3.74 -3.42 -10.29
N ASN A 120 3.28 -2.70 -11.32
CA ASN A 120 2.42 -3.25 -12.37
C ASN A 120 3.20 -4.13 -13.39
N SER A 121 4.50 -4.33 -13.19
CA SER A 121 5.28 -5.15 -14.11
C SER A 121 4.86 -6.63 -14.07
N ILE A 122 4.82 -7.26 -15.24
CA ILE A 122 4.35 -8.65 -15.40
C ILE A 122 5.38 -9.66 -14.85
N ASP A 123 6.66 -9.28 -14.76
CA ASP A 123 7.72 -10.15 -14.24
C ASP A 123 8.61 -9.40 -13.25
N VAL A 124 8.03 -9.09 -12.10
CA VAL A 124 8.73 -8.41 -11.00
C VAL A 124 9.96 -9.19 -10.51
N SER A 125 9.91 -10.52 -10.60
CA SER A 125 10.94 -11.42 -10.07
C SER A 125 12.27 -11.37 -10.83
N SER A 126 12.25 -10.99 -12.12
CA SER A 126 13.42 -10.98 -12.99
C SER A 126 13.94 -9.58 -13.34
N ILE A 127 13.24 -8.53 -12.91
CA ILE A 127 13.56 -7.15 -13.27
C ILE A 127 14.49 -6.51 -12.24
N ASP A 128 15.49 -5.78 -12.75
CA ASP A 128 16.41 -5.00 -11.93
C ASP A 128 15.65 -3.92 -11.13
N LEU A 129 15.80 -3.95 -9.80
CA LEU A 129 15.20 -2.99 -8.87
C LEU A 129 15.64 -1.54 -9.13
N LYS A 130 16.78 -1.32 -9.82
CA LYS A 130 17.26 0.01 -10.23
C LYS A 130 16.42 0.66 -11.32
N ILE A 131 15.57 -0.11 -12.00
CA ILE A 131 14.66 0.39 -13.03
C ILE A 131 13.20 0.08 -12.74
N LEU A 132 12.91 -0.90 -11.87
CA LEU A 132 11.56 -1.23 -11.45
C LEU A 132 10.95 -0.07 -10.66
N LYS A 133 9.76 0.37 -11.07
CA LYS A 133 9.06 1.50 -10.43
C LYS A 133 7.99 1.03 -9.46
N ILE A 134 7.85 1.78 -8.38
CA ILE A 134 6.76 1.64 -7.42
C ILE A 134 5.50 2.23 -8.06
N ASP A 135 4.54 1.38 -8.37
CA ASP A 135 3.26 1.79 -8.94
C ASP A 135 2.16 1.90 -7.89
N PHE A 136 2.29 1.15 -6.79
CA PHE A 136 1.39 1.19 -5.64
C PHE A 136 2.15 1.21 -4.33
N ILE A 137 1.59 1.93 -3.36
CA ILE A 137 1.98 1.86 -1.96
C ILE A 137 0.72 1.53 -1.16
N THR A 138 0.76 0.43 -0.43
CA THR A 138 -0.36 -0.05 0.37
C THR A 138 -0.03 0.09 1.85
N VAL A 139 -0.91 0.74 2.61
CA VAL A 139 -0.90 0.76 4.08
C VAL A 139 -2.02 -0.13 4.59
N TYR A 140 -1.73 -0.99 5.57
CA TYR A 140 -2.67 -2.02 5.98
C TYR A 140 -2.40 -2.54 7.39
N ASP A 141 -3.40 -3.21 7.97
CA ASP A 141 -3.26 -3.98 9.20
C ASP A 141 -3.62 -5.44 8.95
N ARG A 142 -2.59 -6.31 8.98
CA ARG A 142 -2.71 -7.76 8.80
C ARG A 142 -3.68 -8.41 9.78
N THR A 143 -3.84 -7.87 10.99
CA THR A 143 -4.75 -8.44 11.99
C THR A 143 -6.22 -8.20 11.66
N LEU A 144 -6.49 -7.14 10.89
CA LEU A 144 -7.81 -6.84 10.35
C LEU A 144 -8.02 -7.49 8.98
N ASP A 145 -6.94 -7.83 8.28
CA ASP A 145 -6.96 -8.48 6.97
C ASP A 145 -7.05 -10.02 7.06
N THR A 146 -8.15 -10.50 7.65
CA THR A 146 -8.31 -11.93 8.01
C THR A 146 -8.74 -12.87 6.87
N ASP A 147 -8.28 -12.70 5.63
CA ASP A 147 -8.59 -13.67 4.55
C ASP A 147 -7.38 -14.44 4.00
N GLU A 148 -6.16 -14.27 4.54
CA GLU A 148 -5.00 -15.08 4.09
C GLU A 148 -4.20 -15.70 5.23
N SER A 149 -4.00 -17.01 5.10
CA SER A 149 -3.13 -17.84 5.91
C SER A 149 -1.68 -17.37 5.77
N ILE A 150 -1.07 -17.02 6.90
CA ILE A 150 0.37 -16.77 7.04
C ILE A 150 1.07 -18.10 6.81
N ASP A 151 1.78 -18.26 5.69
CA ASP A 151 2.97 -19.10 5.54
C ASP A 151 3.55 -18.86 4.12
N ASN A 152 4.87 -18.59 4.04
CA ASN A 152 5.72 -18.46 2.83
C ASN A 152 6.24 -17.05 2.43
N LEU A 153 6.74 -16.25 3.39
CA LEU A 153 7.64 -15.14 3.02
C LEU A 153 9.00 -15.70 2.56
N VAL A 154 9.43 -15.38 1.34
CA VAL A 154 10.78 -15.71 0.85
C VAL A 154 11.72 -14.52 1.10
N THR A 155 12.81 -14.74 1.83
CA THR A 155 13.86 -13.71 1.96
C THR A 155 14.56 -13.53 0.62
N VAL A 156 14.41 -12.36 0.00
CA VAL A 156 15.30 -11.95 -1.08
C VAL A 156 16.63 -11.57 -0.43
N SER A 157 17.57 -12.50 -0.45
CA SER A 157 18.93 -12.16 -0.08
C SER A 157 19.45 -11.12 -1.07
N THR A 158 19.78 -9.94 -0.56
CA THR A 158 20.44 -8.86 -1.31
C THR A 158 21.75 -9.30 -1.96
N SER A 159 22.28 -10.47 -1.62
CA SER A 159 23.54 -11.02 -2.16
C SER A 159 23.53 -11.38 -3.65
N ASN A 160 22.36 -11.56 -4.29
CA ASN A 160 22.27 -11.88 -5.73
C ASN A 160 21.92 -10.69 -6.64
N LEU A 161 21.73 -9.48 -6.09
CA LEU A 161 21.50 -8.24 -6.85
C LEU A 161 22.80 -7.51 -7.23
N PHE A 162 23.96 -8.11 -6.95
CA PHE A 162 25.28 -7.48 -7.09
C PHE A 162 26.25 -8.21 -8.03
N ASN A 163 25.78 -9.17 -8.83
CA ASN A 163 26.56 -9.76 -9.94
C ASN A 163 26.11 -9.22 -11.28
#